data_AF-A0A2P1BT95-F1
#
_entry.id   AF-A0A2P1BT95-F1
#
_cell.length_a   1.000
_cell.length_b   1.000
_cell.length_c   1.000
_cell.angle_alpha   90.00
_cell.angle_beta   90.00
_cell.angle_gamma   90.00
#
_symmetry.space_group_name_H-M   'P 1'
#
loop_
_entity.id
_entity.type
_entity.pdbx_description
1 polymer ?
#
loop_
_entity_poly.entity_id
_entity_poly.type
_entity_poly.pdbx_seq_one_letter_code
_entity_poly.pdbx_strand_id
1 'polypeptide(L)'
;ENNKVLFDTTMAPLVFADQYLQISAKLPSHNIYGLGEHVHQRFRHSTDWRTWPIFTRDAFPNGGTHNLYGHYPFFLCLEDESGKSFGVFLLNSNAMEVTLQPAPAVTYRTIGGVLDFYIVFGDTPEQVVHEFLDLIGRPVIP
;
A
#
# COMPACT_ATOMS: atom_id res chain seq x y z
N GLU A 1 -4.71 21.45 -14.63
CA GLU A 1 -4.94 20.32 -13.73
C GLU A 1 -5.69 19.24 -14.49
N ASN A 2 -5.31 17.96 -14.35
CA ASN A 2 -5.84 16.84 -15.16
C ASN A 2 -7.04 16.12 -14.50
N ASN A 3 -7.54 16.58 -13.34
CA ASN A 3 -8.68 16.01 -12.59
C ASN A 3 -8.64 14.48 -12.45
N LYS A 4 -7.43 13.90 -12.39
CA LYS A 4 -7.24 12.45 -12.31
C LYS A 4 -7.55 11.98 -10.90
N VAL A 5 -8.41 10.98 -10.78
CA VAL A 5 -8.81 10.40 -9.49
C VAL A 5 -7.75 9.38 -9.07
N LEU A 6 -7.14 9.58 -7.90
CA LEU A 6 -5.99 8.79 -7.43
C LEU A 6 -6.38 7.72 -6.41
N PHE A 7 -7.35 8.02 -5.55
CA PHE A 7 -7.79 7.11 -4.49
C PHE A 7 -9.31 7.25 -4.29
N ASP A 8 -10.08 6.33 -4.87
CA ASP A 8 -11.55 6.35 -4.87
C ASP A 8 -12.15 5.20 -4.07
N THR A 9 -12.70 5.52 -2.90
CA THR A 9 -13.27 4.54 -1.97
C THR A 9 -14.75 4.23 -2.22
N THR A 10 -15.35 4.76 -3.28
CA THR A 10 -16.80 4.59 -3.53
C THR A 10 -17.15 3.21 -4.11
N MET A 11 -16.14 2.43 -4.52
CA MET A 11 -16.32 1.12 -5.15
C MET A 11 -16.81 0.02 -4.21
N ALA A 12 -16.67 0.18 -2.90
CA ALA A 12 -17.08 -0.78 -1.88
C ALA A 12 -17.44 -0.07 -0.57
N PRO A 13 -18.29 -0.68 0.29
CA PRO A 13 -18.61 -0.08 1.59
C PRO A 13 -17.40 -0.10 2.53
N LEU A 14 -17.34 0.93 3.39
CA LEU A 14 -16.51 0.90 4.59
C LEU A 14 -17.11 -0.13 5.57
N VAL A 15 -16.29 -1.08 6.04
CA VAL A 15 -16.64 -1.93 7.18
C VAL A 15 -15.82 -1.48 8.39
N PHE A 16 -16.49 -1.22 9.50
CA PHE A 16 -15.85 -0.75 10.73
C PHE A 16 -16.46 -1.48 11.93
N ALA A 17 -15.85 -2.59 12.31
CA ALA A 17 -16.16 -3.35 13.51
C ALA A 17 -14.91 -3.41 14.42
N ASP A 18 -15.11 -3.77 15.68
CA ASP A 18 -14.07 -3.80 16.71
C ASP A 18 -12.80 -4.56 16.27
N GLN A 19 -12.97 -5.72 15.64
CA GLN A 19 -11.88 -6.58 15.18
C GLN A 19 -11.92 -6.85 13.67
N TYR A 20 -12.55 -5.95 12.91
CA TYR A 20 -12.57 -6.04 11.45
C TYR A 20 -12.83 -4.67 10.83
N LEU A 21 -11.79 -4.09 10.25
CA LEU A 21 -11.85 -2.85 9.50
C LEU A 21 -11.47 -3.13 8.05
N GLN A 22 -12.30 -2.67 7.11
CA GLN A 22 -12.07 -2.84 5.68
C GLN A 22 -12.36 -1.56 4.92
N ILE A 23 -11.42 -1.18 4.04
CA ILE A 23 -11.63 -0.13 3.05
C ILE A 23 -10.99 -0.53 1.73
N SER A 24 -11.68 -0.25 0.62
CA SER A 24 -11.17 -0.47 -0.72
C SER A 24 -11.04 0.86 -1.44
N ALA A 25 -10.05 0.98 -2.31
CA ALA A 25 -9.88 2.15 -3.17
C ALA A 25 -9.47 1.74 -4.59
N LYS A 26 -10.13 2.35 -5.57
CA LYS A 26 -9.74 2.25 -6.97
C LYS A 26 -8.53 3.15 -7.22
N LEU A 27 -7.59 2.65 -8.00
CA LEU A 27 -6.33 3.31 -8.35
C LEU A 27 -6.33 3.67 -9.85
N PRO A 28 -5.54 4.68 -10.27
CA PRO A 28 -5.51 5.13 -11.65
C PRO A 28 -4.69 4.24 -12.59
N SER A 29 -3.83 3.36 -12.06
CA SER A 29 -2.92 2.53 -12.86
C SER A 29 -2.61 1.18 -12.19
N HIS A 30 -2.03 0.27 -12.96
CA HIS A 30 -1.50 -1.01 -12.46
C HIS A 30 -0.03 -0.93 -11.98
N ASN A 31 0.57 0.27 -11.99
CA ASN A 31 1.99 0.45 -11.66
C ASN A 31 2.12 0.71 -10.16
N ILE A 32 2.01 -0.36 -9.37
CA ILE A 32 2.00 -0.34 -7.92
C ILE A 32 3.29 -0.98 -7.39
N TYR A 33 3.93 -0.35 -6.40
CA TYR A 33 5.22 -0.74 -5.82
C TYR A 33 5.19 -0.56 -4.30
N GLY A 34 5.94 -1.36 -3.54
CA GLY A 34 5.97 -1.30 -2.07
C GLY A 34 5.26 -2.47 -1.43
N LEU A 35 4.61 -2.25 -0.28
CA LEU A 35 4.14 -3.26 0.66
C LEU A 35 5.29 -4.09 1.25
N GLY A 36 5.13 -4.60 2.46
CA GLY A 36 6.17 -5.44 3.04
C GLY A 36 5.91 -5.89 4.47
N GLU A 37 6.71 -6.82 4.99
CA GLU A 37 7.81 -7.49 4.28
C GLU A 37 7.38 -8.82 3.63
N HIS A 38 7.71 -9.01 2.35
CA HIS A 38 7.42 -10.24 1.58
C HIS A 38 8.48 -10.49 0.51
N VAL A 39 8.45 -11.68 -0.09
CA VAL A 39 9.20 -11.99 -1.33
C VAL A 39 8.26 -11.86 -2.54
N HIS A 40 8.13 -10.66 -3.11
CA HIS A 40 7.19 -10.40 -4.22
C HIS A 40 7.56 -11.06 -5.57
N GLN A 41 8.79 -11.56 -5.74
CA GLN A 41 9.40 -12.06 -7.00
C GLN A 41 9.53 -11.05 -8.15
N ARG A 42 8.69 -10.01 -8.19
CA ARG A 42 8.75 -8.88 -9.12
C ARG A 42 8.58 -7.58 -8.34
N PHE A 43 9.24 -6.53 -8.79
CA PHE A 43 9.13 -5.22 -8.13
C PHE A 43 7.76 -4.55 -8.38
N ARG A 44 7.28 -4.56 -9.63
CA ARG A 44 5.92 -4.13 -9.94
C ARG A 44 4.94 -5.23 -9.53
N HIS A 45 3.95 -4.87 -8.72
CA HIS A 45 2.94 -5.80 -8.23
C HIS A 45 2.10 -6.41 -9.36
N SER A 46 1.71 -7.68 -9.17
CA SER A 46 0.61 -8.25 -9.93
C SER A 46 -0.70 -7.81 -9.30
N THR A 47 -1.61 -7.26 -10.12
CA THR A 47 -2.98 -6.93 -9.70
C THR A 47 -3.95 -8.08 -9.96
N ASP A 48 -3.47 -9.28 -10.27
CA ASP A 48 -4.31 -10.47 -10.47
C ASP A 48 -4.59 -11.16 -9.13
N TRP A 49 -5.55 -10.60 -8.39
CA TRP A 49 -6.08 -11.12 -7.12
C TRP A 49 -4.98 -11.60 -6.16
N ARG A 50 -4.07 -10.69 -5.81
CA ARG A 50 -2.96 -10.98 -4.88
C ARG A 50 -3.22 -10.38 -3.52
N THR A 51 -3.04 -11.19 -2.48
CA THR A 51 -3.21 -10.78 -1.10
C THR A 51 -1.88 -10.89 -0.36
N TRP A 52 -1.50 -9.82 0.31
CA TRP A 52 -0.26 -9.67 1.06
C TRP A 52 -0.58 -9.47 2.55
N PRO A 53 -0.59 -10.54 3.38
CA PRO A 53 -0.69 -10.44 4.83
C PRO A 53 0.51 -9.70 5.41
N ILE A 54 0.30 -8.82 6.37
CA ILE A 54 1.31 -8.01 7.04
C ILE A 54 1.17 -8.20 8.54
N PHE A 55 2.13 -8.91 9.12
CA PHE A 55 2.31 -9.08 10.56
C PHE A 55 3.72 -9.58 10.81
N THR A 56 4.48 -8.96 11.72
CA THR A 56 5.89 -9.29 11.92
C THR A 56 6.04 -10.75 12.37
N ARG A 57 6.78 -11.56 11.62
CA ARG A 57 6.95 -12.99 11.86
C ARG A 57 8.33 -13.46 11.43
N ASP A 58 8.99 -14.22 12.29
CA ASP A 58 10.18 -14.97 11.93
C ASP A 58 9.81 -16.10 10.95
N ALA A 59 10.29 -15.98 9.72
CA ALA A 59 10.05 -16.93 8.66
C ALA A 59 11.12 -16.83 7.57
N PHE A 60 11.51 -17.97 7.01
CA PHE A 60 12.47 -17.99 5.93
C PHE A 60 11.87 -17.39 4.63
N PRO A 61 12.59 -16.51 3.91
CA PRO A 61 12.09 -15.83 2.71
C PRO A 61 12.18 -16.74 1.47
N ASN A 62 11.35 -17.78 1.38
CA ASN A 62 11.32 -18.75 0.28
C ASN A 62 10.34 -18.43 -0.87
N GLY A 63 9.76 -17.22 -0.92
CA GLY A 63 8.76 -16.86 -1.94
C GLY A 63 7.32 -17.08 -1.48
N GLY A 64 6.34 -16.73 -2.33
CA GLY A 64 4.92 -16.81 -1.99
C GLY A 64 4.41 -15.53 -1.33
N THR A 65 3.28 -15.62 -0.63
CA THR A 65 2.58 -14.45 -0.08
C THR A 65 2.59 -14.40 1.45
N HIS A 66 3.39 -15.20 2.15
CA HIS A 66 3.42 -15.13 3.62
C HIS A 66 4.13 -13.87 4.12
N ASN A 67 3.71 -13.42 5.30
CA ASN A 67 4.32 -12.34 6.05
C ASN A 67 5.70 -12.72 6.62
N LEU A 68 6.60 -11.74 6.66
CA LEU A 68 7.97 -11.85 7.17
C LEU A 68 8.22 -10.87 8.33
N TYR A 69 9.46 -10.44 8.54
CA TYR A 69 9.93 -9.75 9.74
C TYR A 69 9.37 -8.33 9.88
N GLY A 70 9.21 -7.61 8.78
CA GLY A 70 8.75 -6.22 8.74
C GLY A 70 7.24 -6.02 8.59
N HIS A 71 6.81 -4.80 8.94
CA HIS A 71 5.42 -4.33 8.83
C HIS A 71 5.40 -3.00 8.04
N TYR A 72 5.19 -3.07 6.72
CA TYR A 72 5.30 -1.93 5.82
C TYR A 72 4.04 -1.76 4.94
N PRO A 73 2.97 -1.14 5.46
CA PRO A 73 1.72 -0.90 4.75
C PRO A 73 1.76 0.39 3.90
N PHE A 74 2.87 0.63 3.20
CA PHE A 74 3.05 1.75 2.26
C PHE A 74 3.16 1.20 0.84
N PHE A 75 2.47 1.82 -0.11
CA PHE A 75 2.72 1.60 -1.54
C PHE A 75 2.80 2.92 -2.30
N LEU A 76 3.53 2.90 -3.42
CA LEU A 76 3.62 3.96 -4.41
C LEU A 76 2.92 3.52 -5.69
N CYS A 77 2.17 4.43 -6.32
CA CYS A 77 1.55 4.23 -7.61
C CYS A 77 2.02 5.29 -8.61
N LEU A 78 2.61 4.83 -9.72
CA LEU A 78 2.97 5.68 -10.86
C LEU A 78 1.75 5.84 -11.76
N GLU A 79 1.28 7.07 -11.94
CA GLU A 79 -0.01 7.34 -12.59
C GLU A 79 0.00 7.06 -14.10
N ASP A 80 1.07 7.46 -14.78
CA ASP A 80 1.28 7.34 -16.23
C ASP A 80 2.74 7.70 -16.60
N GLU A 81 3.02 7.83 -17.90
CA GLU A 81 4.36 8.13 -18.44
C GLU A 81 4.85 9.56 -18.13
N SER A 82 4.01 10.45 -17.59
CA SER A 82 4.44 11.80 -17.19
C SER A 82 5.33 11.82 -15.96
N GLY A 83 5.40 10.72 -15.20
CA GLY A 83 6.16 10.61 -13.95
C GLY A 83 5.34 10.89 -12.69
N LYS A 84 4.18 11.54 -12.83
CA LYS A 84 3.29 11.86 -11.70
C LYS A 84 2.92 10.61 -10.92
N SER A 85 3.06 10.71 -9.61
CA SER A 85 2.95 9.57 -8.72
C SER A 85 2.31 10.00 -7.40
N PHE A 86 1.73 9.03 -6.71
CA PHE A 86 1.28 9.21 -5.34
C PHE A 86 1.62 7.97 -4.50
N GLY A 87 1.68 8.16 -3.18
CA GLY A 87 1.91 7.11 -2.22
C GLY A 87 0.78 7.05 -1.21
N VAL A 88 0.46 5.85 -0.74
CA VAL A 88 -0.55 5.61 0.29
C VAL A 88 0.09 4.84 1.42
N PHE A 89 -0.02 5.37 2.63
CA PHE A 89 0.44 4.76 3.86
C PHE A 89 -0.72 4.59 4.83
N LEU A 90 -0.89 3.39 5.39
CA LEU A 90 -1.81 3.14 6.49
C LEU A 90 -1.02 3.06 7.80
N LEU A 91 -1.19 4.04 8.68
CA LEU A 91 -0.60 4.03 10.02
C LEU A 91 -1.44 3.14 10.95
N ASN A 92 -1.26 1.83 10.82
CA ASN A 92 -1.87 0.81 11.68
C ASN A 92 -0.87 -0.34 11.85
N SER A 93 -0.78 -0.90 13.06
CA SER A 93 0.18 -1.96 13.41
C SER A 93 -0.48 -3.32 13.73
N ASN A 94 -1.81 -3.40 13.69
CA ASN A 94 -2.52 -4.66 13.88
C ASN A 94 -2.25 -5.60 12.68
N ALA A 95 -2.45 -6.90 12.88
CA ALA A 95 -2.35 -7.84 11.77
C ALA A 95 -3.34 -7.43 10.66
N MET A 96 -2.84 -7.34 9.45
CA MET A 96 -3.62 -6.89 8.32
C MET A 96 -3.29 -7.67 7.07
N GLU A 97 -4.06 -7.45 6.03
CA GLU A 97 -3.74 -7.89 4.68
C GLU A 97 -4.14 -6.82 3.67
N VAL A 98 -3.37 -6.77 2.58
CA VAL A 98 -3.59 -5.86 1.47
C VAL A 98 -3.85 -6.69 0.22
N THR A 99 -5.03 -6.53 -0.38
CA THR A 99 -5.41 -7.23 -1.61
C THR A 99 -5.38 -6.29 -2.80
N LEU A 100 -4.65 -6.70 -3.84
CA LEU A 100 -4.59 -6.03 -5.15
C LEU A 100 -5.43 -6.82 -6.15
N GLN A 101 -6.34 -6.14 -6.84
CA GLN A 101 -7.30 -6.73 -7.77
C GLN A 101 -7.26 -6.07 -9.15
N PRO A 102 -7.79 -6.71 -10.21
CA PRO A 102 -7.62 -6.24 -11.60
C PRO A 102 -8.31 -4.91 -11.94
N ALA A 103 -9.10 -4.36 -11.02
CA ALA A 103 -9.91 -3.15 -11.22
C ALA A 103 -9.12 -1.82 -11.29
N PRO A 104 -7.80 -1.86 -11.47
CA PRO A 104 -6.76 -1.80 -10.42
C PRO A 104 -7.28 -1.18 -9.13
N ALA A 105 -7.37 -1.98 -8.06
CA ALA A 105 -7.80 -1.49 -6.76
C ALA A 105 -7.03 -2.16 -5.64
N VAL A 106 -6.96 -1.47 -4.51
CA VAL A 106 -6.38 -1.95 -3.27
C VAL A 106 -7.48 -2.11 -2.23
N THR A 107 -7.46 -3.19 -1.46
CA THR A 107 -8.33 -3.38 -0.31
C THR A 107 -7.47 -3.65 0.91
N TYR A 108 -7.59 -2.81 1.93
CA TYR A 108 -6.99 -3.02 3.24
C TYR A 108 -7.99 -3.72 4.14
N ARG A 109 -7.55 -4.76 4.83
CA ARG A 109 -8.30 -5.45 5.88
C ARG A 109 -7.42 -5.59 7.11
N THR A 110 -7.83 -5.03 8.24
CA THR A 110 -7.08 -5.09 9.51
C THR A 110 -7.98 -5.53 10.65
N ILE A 111 -7.41 -6.22 11.64
CA ILE A 111 -8.17 -6.83 12.76
C ILE A 111 -8.28 -5.93 13.99
N GLY A 112 -7.98 -4.64 13.87
CA GLY A 112 -8.11 -3.70 14.97
C GLY A 112 -7.53 -2.32 14.68
N GLY A 113 -7.57 -1.46 15.71
CA GLY A 113 -7.06 -0.09 15.64
C GLY A 113 -7.99 0.84 14.87
N VAL A 114 -7.40 1.74 14.09
CA VAL A 114 -8.11 2.75 13.28
C VAL A 114 -7.61 2.74 11.84
N LEU A 115 -8.38 3.33 10.93
CA LEU A 115 -7.98 3.57 9.55
C LEU A 115 -7.36 4.97 9.43
N ASP A 116 -6.08 5.10 9.77
CA ASP A 116 -5.32 6.35 9.69
C ASP A 116 -4.46 6.37 8.42
N PHE A 117 -4.93 7.06 7.38
CA PHE A 117 -4.30 7.07 6.06
C PHE A 117 -3.59 8.39 5.77
N TYR A 118 -2.39 8.27 5.19
CA TYR A 118 -1.64 9.36 4.59
C TYR A 118 -1.54 9.12 3.09
N ILE A 119 -1.89 10.15 2.31
CA ILE A 119 -1.72 10.16 0.85
C ILE A 119 -0.74 11.27 0.52
N VAL A 120 0.39 10.90 -0.08
CA VAL A 120 1.45 11.82 -0.50
C VAL A 120 1.51 11.90 -2.02
N PHE A 121 1.90 13.04 -2.57
CA PHE A 121 1.90 13.30 -4.01
C PHE A 121 3.29 13.77 -4.47
N GLY A 122 3.63 13.50 -5.72
CA GLY A 122 4.86 13.97 -6.33
C GLY A 122 4.78 14.00 -7.85
N ASP A 123 5.52 14.92 -8.47
CA ASP A 123 5.68 14.97 -9.92
C ASP A 123 6.58 13.83 -10.44
N THR A 124 7.34 13.18 -9.54
CA THR A 124 8.11 11.96 -9.83
C THR A 124 7.96 10.91 -8.71
N PRO A 125 8.25 9.62 -8.96
CA PRO A 125 8.25 8.60 -7.92
C PRO A 125 9.20 8.92 -6.76
N GLU A 126 10.36 9.51 -7.04
CA GLU A 126 11.35 9.90 -6.03
C GLU A 126 10.80 10.96 -5.08
N GLN A 127 10.03 11.93 -5.59
CA GLN A 127 9.40 12.95 -4.74
C GLN A 127 8.40 12.31 -3.77
N VAL A 128 7.61 11.33 -4.22
CA VAL A 128 6.70 10.58 -3.34
C VAL A 128 7.46 9.87 -2.22
N VAL A 129 8.61 9.26 -2.53
CA VAL A 129 9.47 8.63 -1.53
C VAL A 129 10.02 9.67 -0.56
N HIS A 130 10.45 10.84 -1.05
CA HIS A 130 10.90 11.95 -0.19
C HIS A 130 9.81 12.43 0.78
N GLU A 131 8.61 12.71 0.28
CA GLU A 131 7.46 13.14 1.11
C GLU A 131 7.09 12.07 2.15
N PHE A 132 7.12 10.80 1.77
CA PHE A 132 6.88 9.69 2.71
C PHE A 132 7.95 9.63 3.81
N LEU A 133 9.24 9.77 3.46
CA LEU A 133 10.33 9.77 4.44
C LEU A 133 10.31 11.01 5.34
N ASP A 134 9.79 12.14 4.88
CA ASP A 134 9.59 13.34 5.71
C ASP A 134 8.50 13.12 6.75
N LEU A 135 7.48 12.33 6.42
CA LEU A 135 6.43 11.93 7.35
C LEU A 135 6.92 10.93 8.40
N ILE A 136 7.63 9.87 8.00
CA ILE A 136 7.96 8.75 8.90
C ILE A 136 9.33 8.88 9.58
N GLY A 137 10.14 9.85 9.17
CA GLY A 137 11.52 10.03 9.60
C GLY A 137 12.53 9.55 8.57
N ARG A 138 13.46 10.44 8.22
CA ARG A 138 14.53 10.15 7.25
C ARG A 138 15.53 9.13 7.81
N PRO A 139 16.14 8.31 6.94
CA PRO A 139 17.19 7.39 7.37
C PRO A 139 18.38 8.15 7.96
N VAL A 140 19.01 7.55 8.97
CA VAL A 140 20.25 8.06 9.55
C VAL A 140 21.41 7.93 8.56
N ILE A 141 22.34 8.89 8.59
CA ILE A 141 23.61 8.76 7.86
C ILE A 141 24.43 7.68 8.58
N PRO A 142 24.93 6.65 7.86
CA PRO A 142 25.69 5.55 8.45
C PRO A 142 27.04 5.99 9.03
#